data_AF-A0A7W6WJ57-F1
#
_entry.id   AF-A0A7W6WJ57-F1
#
_cell.length_a   1.000
_cell.length_b   1.000
_cell.length_c   1.000
_cell.angle_alpha   90.00
_cell.angle_beta   90.00
_cell.angle_gamma   90.00
#
_symmetry.space_group_name_H-M   'P 1'
#
loop_
_entity.id
_entity.type
_entity.pdbx_description
1 polymer ?
#
loop_
_entity_poly.entity_id
_entity_poly.type
_entity_poly.pdbx_seq_one_letter_code
_entity_poly.pdbx_strand_id
1 'polypeptide(L)' 'MINPPSTQPDSPERKVELDQTVDYAVQILVEEAHLVGWTRVEFLTAILDAANARLSAIEEERELEAGSN' A
#
# COMPACT_ATOMS: atom_id res chain seq x y z
N MET A 1 9.51 -1.34 -12.82
CA MET A 1 8.21 -2.05 -12.86
C MET A 1 8.19 -3.02 -11.69
N ILE A 2 7.17 -2.95 -10.83
CA ILE A 2 6.91 -3.98 -9.84
C ILE A 2 6.36 -5.19 -10.60
N ASN A 3 7.01 -6.35 -10.47
CA ASN A 3 6.50 -7.56 -11.10
C ASN A 3 5.26 -8.04 -10.32
N PRO A 4 4.19 -8.50 -11.01
CA PRO A 4 3.08 -9.11 -10.31
C PRO A 4 3.54 -10.37 -9.59
N PRO A 5 2.94 -10.70 -8.42
CA PRO A 5 3.29 -11.92 -7.70
C PRO A 5 3.13 -13.15 -8.58
N SER A 6 4.18 -13.98 -8.64
CA SER A 6 4.24 -15.19 -9.48
C SER A 6 3.68 -16.44 -8.79
N THR A 7 3.50 -16.37 -7.47
CA THR A 7 3.03 -17.45 -6.60
C THR A 7 1.49 -17.56 -6.54
N GLN A 8 0.97 -18.74 -6.20
CA GLN A 8 -0.48 -18.97 -6.14
C GLN A 8 -1.16 -18.08 -5.08
N PRO A 9 -2.40 -17.59 -5.32
CA PRO A 9 -3.12 -16.68 -4.42
C PRO A 9 -3.12 -17.05 -2.93
N ASP A 10 -3.16 -18.35 -2.61
CA ASP A 10 -3.32 -18.84 -1.23
C ASP A 10 -2.00 -19.35 -0.61
N SER A 11 -0.87 -19.20 -1.30
CA SER A 11 0.40 -19.72 -0.82
C SER A 11 1.03 -18.76 0.23
N PRO A 12 1.61 -19.26 1.34
CA PRO A 12 2.32 -18.42 2.30
C PRO A 12 3.45 -17.60 1.67
N GLU A 13 4.09 -18.13 0.64
CA GLU A 13 5.16 -17.48 -0.12
C GLU A 13 4.67 -16.22 -0.84
N ARG A 14 3.38 -16.18 -1.24
CA ARG A 14 2.78 -15.00 -1.86
C ARG A 14 2.68 -13.83 -0.92
N LYS A 15 2.41 -14.07 0.36
CA LYS A 15 2.42 -13.01 1.37
C LYS A 15 3.82 -12.39 1.48
N VAL A 16 4.85 -13.23 1.53
CA VAL A 16 6.26 -12.78 1.57
C VAL A 16 6.62 -11.99 0.32
N GLU A 17 6.23 -12.46 -0.87
CA GLU A 17 6.46 -11.77 -2.15
C GLU A 17 5.75 -10.40 -2.19
N LEU A 18 4.52 -10.31 -1.65
CA LEU A 18 3.77 -9.06 -1.53
C LEU A 18 4.42 -8.11 -0.53
N ASP A 19 4.86 -8.60 0.64
CA ASP A 19 5.53 -7.77 1.65
C ASP A 19 6.83 -7.15 1.06
N GLN A 20 7.64 -7.97 0.39
CA GLN A 20 8.85 -7.50 -0.31
C GLN A 20 8.54 -6.50 -1.42
N THR A 21 7.43 -6.72 -2.14
CA THR A 21 6.97 -5.82 -3.19
C THR A 21 6.59 -4.45 -2.63
N VAL A 22 5.88 -4.42 -1.50
CA VAL A 22 5.51 -3.18 -0.80
C VAL A 22 6.75 -2.45 -0.33
N ASP A 23 7.70 -3.15 0.30
CA ASP A 23 8.96 -2.55 0.78
C ASP A 23 9.75 -1.91 -0.37
N TYR A 24 9.88 -2.63 -1.49
CA TYR A 24 10.57 -2.11 -2.67
C TYR A 24 9.85 -0.91 -3.30
N ALA A 25 8.52 -0.94 -3.35
CA ALA A 25 7.73 0.19 -3.84
C ALA A 25 7.95 1.44 -2.98
N VAL A 26 7.88 1.30 -1.66
CA VAL A 26 8.13 2.39 -0.71
C VAL A 26 9.53 2.95 -0.88
N GLN A 27 10.55 2.09 -1.05
CA GLN A 27 11.92 2.55 -1.29
C GLN A 27 12.03 3.44 -2.53
N ILE A 28 11.53 2.99 -3.69
CA ILE A 28 11.56 3.78 -4.93
C ILE A 28 10.84 5.12 -4.72
N LEU A 29 9.67 5.07 -4.12
CA LEU A 29 8.85 6.26 -3.94
C LEU A 29 9.51 7.29 -3.01
N VAL A 30 10.21 6.84 -1.96
CA VAL A 30 11.02 7.71 -1.09
C VAL A 30 12.18 8.34 -1.86
N GLU A 31 12.85 7.58 -2.73
CA GLU A 31 13.93 8.10 -3.58
C GLU A 31 13.42 9.20 -4.53
N GLU A 32 12.29 8.96 -5.21
CA GLU A 32 11.65 9.93 -6.10
C GLU A 32 11.17 11.19 -5.35
N ALA A 33 10.57 11.03 -4.17
CA ALA A 33 10.13 12.14 -3.34
C ALA A 33 11.31 13.03 -2.92
N HIS A 34 12.47 12.42 -2.67
CA HIS A 34 13.68 13.17 -2.33
C HIS A 34 14.16 14.07 -3.48
N LEU A 35 13.99 13.64 -4.74
CA LEU A 35 14.34 14.43 -5.93
C LEU A 35 13.53 15.74 -6.04
N VAL A 36 12.34 15.77 -5.46
CA VAL A 36 11.47 16.96 -5.41
C VAL A 36 11.52 17.69 -4.07
N GLY A 37 12.52 17.38 -3.23
CA GLY A 37 12.83 18.13 -2.00
C GLY A 37 12.06 17.68 -0.76
N TRP A 38 11.31 16.57 -0.82
CA TRP A 38 10.65 16.03 0.36
C TRP A 38 11.65 15.32 1.26
N THR A 39 11.48 15.47 2.57
CA THR A 39 12.15 14.59 3.53
C THR A 39 11.49 13.22 3.54
N ARG A 40 12.24 12.20 3.92
CA ARG A 40 11.71 10.83 4.04
C ARG A 40 10.53 10.75 5.01
N VAL A 41 10.58 11.53 6.10
CA VAL A 41 9.54 11.53 7.13
C VAL A 41 8.25 12.12 6.56
N GLU A 42 8.29 13.30 5.92
CA GLU A 42 7.12 13.92 5.29
C GLU A 42 6.47 12.98 4.28
N PHE A 43 7.28 12.32 3.46
CA PHE A 43 6.77 11.41 2.44
C PHE A 43 6.09 10.16 3.03
N LEU A 44 6.73 9.51 4.01
CA LEU A 44 6.16 8.33 4.65
C LEU A 44 4.89 8.68 5.45
N THR A 45 4.83 9.85 6.07
CA THR A 45 3.60 10.35 6.71
C THR A 45 2.48 10.54 5.68
N ALA A 46 2.76 11.15 4.53
CA ALA A 46 1.75 11.31 3.47
C ALA A 46 1.26 9.97 2.89
N ILE A 47 2.15 8.97 2.75
CA ILE A 47 1.75 7.61 2.39
C ILE A 47 0.81 7.03 3.44
N LEU A 48 1.15 7.15 4.72
CA LEU A 48 0.33 6.64 5.82
C LEU A 48 -1.06 7.29 5.82
N ASP A 49 -1.13 8.61 5.67
CA ASP A 49 -2.40 9.34 5.62
C ASP A 49 -3.26 8.90 4.43
N ALA A 50 -2.65 8.77 3.24
CA ALA A 50 -3.36 8.31 2.05
C ALA A 50 -3.83 6.84 2.16
N ALA A 51 -3.01 5.96 2.76
CA ALA A 51 -3.36 4.57 3.00
C ALA A 51 -4.52 4.45 4.00
N ASN A 52 -4.47 5.20 5.09
CA ASN A 52 -5.54 5.26 6.09
C ASN A 52 -6.85 5.75 5.47
N ALA A 53 -6.81 6.83 4.67
CA ALA A 53 -8.02 7.33 4.00
C ALA A 53 -8.66 6.28 3.07
N ARG A 54 -7.84 5.49 2.36
CA ARG A 54 -8.34 4.39 1.52
C ARG A 54 -8.92 3.24 2.35
N LEU A 55 -8.29 2.89 3.47
CA LEU A 55 -8.80 1.87 4.37
C LEU A 55 -10.17 2.28 4.94
N SER A 56 -10.29 3.52 5.43
CA SER A 56 -11.56 4.04 5.93
C SER A 56 -12.66 4.03 4.88
N ALA A 57 -12.37 4.37 3.61
CA ALA A 57 -13.33 4.29 2.54
C ALA A 57 -13.83 2.84 2.29
N ILE A 58 -12.93 1.85 2.33
CA ILE A 58 -13.29 0.43 2.19
C ILE A 58 -14.15 -0.04 3.38
N GLU A 59 -13.84 0.43 4.59
CA GLU A 59 -14.65 0.11 5.78
C GLU A 59 -16.06 0.69 5.66
N GLU A 60 -16.20 1.94 5.22
CA GLU A 60 -17.49 2.58 4.97
C GLU A 60 -18.30 1.84 3.89
N GLU A 61 -17.67 1.45 2.78
CA GLU A 61 -18.30 0.64 1.72
C GLU A 61 -18.87 -0.67 2.29
N ARG A 62 -18.10 -1.37 3.13
CA ARG A 62 -18.55 -2.61 3.78
C ARG A 62 -19.70 -2.40 4.74
N GLU A 63 -19.72 -1.31 5.50
CA GLU A 63 -20.81 -0.99 6.42
C GLU A 63 -22.12 -0.70 5.66
N LEU A 64 -22.04 0.02 4.53
CA LEU A 64 -23.18 0.29 3.66
C LEU A 64 -23.74 -0.99 3.01
N GLU A 65 -22.86 -1.89 2.58
CA GLU A 65 -23.24 -3.21 2.06
C GLU A 65 -23.91 -4.08 3.14
N ALA A 66 -23.40 -4.06 4.37
CA ALA A 66 -23.94 -4.84 5.49
C ALA A 66 -25.31 -4.33 5.98
N GLY A 67 -25.56 -3.02 5.92
CA GLY A 67 -26.84 -2.42 6.33
C GLY A 67 -27.95 -2.48 5.26
N SER A 68 -27.63 -2.94 4.05
CA SER A 68 -28.57 -3.04 2.91
C SER A 68 -29.20 -4.44 2.73
N ASN A 69 -28.91 -5.38 3.63
CA ASN A 69 -29.48 -6.73 3.71
C ASN A 69 -30.40 -6.90 4.92
#